data_AF-A0A954DHR9-F1
#
_entry.id   AF-A0A954DHR9-F1
#
_cell.length_a   1.000
_cell.length_b   1.000
_cell.length_c   1.000
_cell.angle_alpha   90.00
_cell.angle_beta   90.00
_cell.angle_gamma   90.00
#
_symmetry.space_group_name_H-M   'P 1'
#
loop_
_entity.id
_entity.type
_entity.pdbx_description
1 polymer ?
#
loop_
_entity_poly.entity_id
_entity_poly.type
_entity_poly.pdbx_seq_one_letter_code
_entity_poly.pdbx_strand_id
1 'polypeptide(L)'
;MRFMTQSTRFIAFALTAGLCASATSAQHELGGFEAAKEVELTTVRANPQAFKNVWIKFSGTYLGLGAVHNPFFTRFTRAEFANFAAWDNDQQIWKQKDYDNACSTLFAEKKNAKLLDSLYSLQRYQRIMMTGVVRNAWQGDPWIEITQIETVDEPRITSASLTHMHRGYQLVEQRKWAQAAIEFNLASSKTLTTEARGWMHGYLGLCQMRLGRPDSALTQLDAAKTLIPTSDVIDEWLAQVRVDPGSAIDTSSRVTSIRRGDRPMWEAVEEAPKAQDDMKRGGLRNRATPIGATPGGSTGTTPTTDNGTSNQENNDSSKTGNSTSNESGQKKTSNEESSSSK
;
A
#
# COMPACT_ATOMS: atom_id res chain seq x y z
N MET A 1 -12.26 -46.47 -3.82
CA MET A 1 -12.88 -45.27 -4.43
C MET A 1 -13.74 -44.59 -3.37
N ARG A 2 -13.23 -43.51 -2.76
CA ARG A 2 -14.01 -42.66 -1.84
C ARG A 2 -14.38 -41.39 -2.60
N PHE A 3 -15.68 -41.19 -2.79
CA PHE A 3 -16.22 -39.97 -3.39
C PHE A 3 -16.07 -38.83 -2.39
N MET A 4 -15.37 -37.77 -2.80
CA MET A 4 -15.14 -36.55 -2.03
C MET A 4 -16.11 -35.50 -2.61
N THR A 5 -17.23 -35.29 -1.91
CA THR A 5 -18.24 -34.28 -2.27
C THR A 5 -17.78 -32.91 -1.76
N GLN A 6 -17.31 -32.05 -2.66
CA GLN A 6 -17.11 -30.63 -2.35
C GLN A 6 -18.46 -29.92 -2.40
N SER A 7 -18.88 -29.40 -1.24
CA SER A 7 -20.08 -28.59 -1.08
C SER A 7 -19.69 -27.12 -1.24
N THR A 8 -19.96 -26.57 -2.43
CA THR A 8 -19.74 -25.16 -2.76
C THR A 8 -20.86 -24.31 -2.13
N ARG A 9 -20.57 -23.66 -1.00
CA ARG A 9 -21.46 -22.64 -0.43
C ARG A 9 -21.22 -21.31 -1.14
N PHE A 10 -22.13 -20.94 -2.04
CA PHE A 10 -22.25 -19.58 -2.55
C PHE A 10 -22.76 -18.67 -1.43
N ILE A 11 -21.89 -17.81 -0.91
CA ILE A 11 -22.27 -16.70 -0.03
C ILE A 11 -22.72 -15.56 -0.93
N ALA A 12 -24.02 -15.32 -1.00
CA ALA A 12 -24.60 -14.14 -1.63
C ALA A 12 -24.33 -12.92 -0.74
N PHE A 13 -23.37 -12.08 -1.13
CA PHE A 13 -23.21 -10.74 -0.56
C PHE A 13 -24.32 -9.85 -1.13
N ALA A 14 -25.33 -9.56 -0.31
CA ALA A 14 -26.30 -8.50 -0.59
C ALA A 14 -25.62 -7.15 -0.38
N LEU A 15 -25.21 -6.52 -1.48
CA LEU A 15 -24.64 -5.18 -1.49
C LEU A 15 -25.77 -4.15 -1.38
N THR A 16 -26.09 -3.70 -0.16
CA THR A 16 -27.05 -2.61 0.06
C THR A 16 -26.35 -1.28 -0.21
N ALA A 17 -26.33 -0.85 -1.48
CA ALA A 17 -25.88 0.48 -1.87
C ALA A 17 -26.92 1.53 -1.47
N GLY A 18 -26.77 2.10 -0.28
CA GLY A 18 -27.50 3.30 0.13
C GLY A 18 -27.03 4.52 -0.64
N LEU A 19 -27.56 4.74 -1.84
CA LEU A 19 -27.40 5.99 -2.60
C LEU A 19 -28.21 7.11 -1.93
N CYS A 20 -27.66 7.73 -0.90
CA CYS A 20 -28.00 9.13 -0.62
C CYS A 20 -27.12 10.03 -1.51
N ALA A 21 -27.38 9.98 -2.81
CA ALA A 21 -26.83 10.97 -3.74
C ALA A 21 -27.60 12.28 -3.52
N SER A 22 -27.13 13.11 -2.61
CA SER A 22 -27.52 14.52 -2.57
C SER A 22 -27.07 15.13 -3.89
N ALA A 23 -28.00 15.25 -4.85
CA ALA A 23 -27.78 15.92 -6.11
C ALA A 23 -27.29 17.33 -5.78
N THR A 24 -25.99 17.54 -5.92
CA THR A 24 -25.38 18.85 -5.68
C THR A 24 -25.77 19.69 -6.88
N SER A 25 -26.70 20.61 -6.69
CA SER A 25 -27.19 21.52 -7.71
C SER A 25 -26.01 22.14 -8.45
N ALA A 26 -26.01 22.10 -9.77
CA ALA A 26 -24.96 22.68 -10.59
C ALA A 26 -24.86 24.19 -10.29
N GLN A 27 -23.85 24.58 -9.51
CA GLN A 27 -23.53 25.96 -9.18
C GLN A 27 -22.94 26.62 -10.42
N HIS A 28 -23.82 27.16 -11.25
CA HIS A 28 -23.44 27.80 -12.50
C HIS A 28 -24.10 29.17 -12.57
N GLU A 29 -23.69 30.12 -11.72
CA GLU A 29 -23.92 31.54 -12.00
C GLU A 29 -23.02 32.49 -11.18
N LEU A 30 -22.04 33.07 -11.89
CA LEU A 30 -21.64 34.48 -11.82
C LEU A 30 -21.21 35.06 -10.45
N GLY A 31 -19.89 35.09 -10.22
CA GLY A 31 -19.26 36.28 -9.63
C GLY A 31 -18.53 36.17 -8.30
N GLY A 32 -18.47 34.99 -7.68
CA GLY A 32 -17.63 34.74 -6.51
C GLY A 32 -16.86 33.44 -6.65
N PHE A 33 -15.64 33.39 -6.14
CA PHE A 33 -15.05 32.13 -5.72
C PHE A 33 -15.95 31.57 -4.62
N GLU A 34 -17.06 30.92 -4.99
CA GLU A 34 -17.88 30.18 -4.03
C GLU A 34 -16.94 29.25 -3.28
N ALA A 35 -16.97 29.33 -1.95
CA ALA A 35 -16.00 28.69 -1.08
C ALA A 35 -15.75 27.25 -1.50
N ALA A 36 -14.49 26.91 -1.79
CA ALA A 36 -14.13 25.58 -2.26
C ALA A 36 -14.64 24.52 -1.28
N LYS A 37 -15.38 23.53 -1.79
CA LYS A 37 -15.98 22.49 -0.97
C LYS A 37 -14.89 21.59 -0.44
N GLU A 38 -14.78 21.46 0.88
CA GLU A 38 -13.86 20.51 1.50
C GLU A 38 -14.37 19.08 1.26
N VAL A 39 -13.57 18.27 0.55
CA VAL A 39 -13.92 16.90 0.15
C VAL A 39 -12.68 16.02 0.13
N GLU A 40 -12.85 14.72 0.34
CA GLU A 40 -11.77 13.73 0.13
C GLU A 40 -11.60 13.42 -1.36
N LEU A 41 -10.35 13.19 -1.78
CA LEU A 41 -10.07 12.91 -3.19
C LEU A 41 -10.68 11.57 -3.62
N THR A 42 -10.75 10.58 -2.73
CA THR A 42 -11.39 9.28 -2.98
C THR A 42 -12.87 9.45 -3.31
N THR A 43 -13.57 10.36 -2.62
CA THR A 43 -14.98 10.68 -2.91
C THR A 43 -15.12 11.31 -4.31
N VAL A 44 -14.21 12.21 -4.68
CA VAL A 44 -14.19 12.84 -6.02
C VAL A 44 -13.90 11.79 -7.10
N ARG A 45 -12.96 10.87 -6.86
CA ARG A 45 -12.61 9.80 -7.79
C ARG A 45 -13.71 8.75 -7.95
N ALA A 46 -14.47 8.48 -6.90
CA ALA A 46 -15.60 7.55 -6.97
C ALA A 46 -16.72 8.08 -7.89
N ASN A 47 -16.94 9.40 -7.92
CA ASN A 47 -18.04 10.02 -8.70
C ASN A 47 -17.60 11.34 -9.38
N PRO A 48 -16.64 11.31 -10.32
CA PRO A 48 -16.02 12.54 -10.85
C PRO A 48 -16.99 13.44 -11.63
N GLN A 49 -18.04 12.86 -12.23
CA GLN A 49 -19.07 13.63 -12.95
C GLN A 49 -19.86 14.55 -12.01
N ALA A 50 -20.09 14.13 -10.75
CA ALA A 50 -20.83 14.93 -9.76
C ALA A 50 -20.07 16.18 -9.32
N PHE A 51 -18.74 16.20 -9.52
CA PHE A 51 -17.88 17.32 -9.16
C PHE A 51 -17.47 18.18 -10.35
N LYS A 52 -18.00 17.92 -11.56
CA LYS A 52 -17.65 18.69 -12.75
C LYS A 52 -17.95 20.18 -12.55
N ASN A 53 -16.95 21.02 -12.79
CA ASN A 53 -16.93 22.47 -12.56
C ASN A 53 -17.11 22.90 -11.09
N VAL A 54 -16.97 21.99 -10.14
CA VAL A 54 -17.02 22.29 -8.70
C VAL A 54 -15.62 22.59 -8.19
N TRP A 55 -15.49 23.66 -7.42
CA TRP A 55 -14.29 23.98 -6.67
C TRP A 55 -14.19 23.10 -5.44
N ILE A 56 -13.07 22.42 -5.30
CA ILE A 56 -12.80 21.48 -4.23
C ILE A 56 -11.51 21.85 -3.52
N LYS A 57 -11.48 21.59 -2.22
CA LYS A 57 -10.31 21.69 -1.36
C LYS A 57 -10.09 20.35 -0.70
N PHE A 58 -8.91 19.77 -0.87
CA PHE A 58 -8.61 18.43 -0.39
C PHE A 58 -7.13 18.33 0.01
N SER A 59 -6.85 17.45 0.97
CA SER A 59 -5.47 17.17 1.39
C SER A 59 -4.96 15.89 0.72
N GLY A 60 -3.64 15.77 0.61
CA GLY A 60 -3.02 14.59 0.02
C GLY A 60 -1.51 14.55 0.25
N THR A 61 -0.90 13.51 -0.29
CA THR A 61 0.54 13.27 -0.20
C THR A 61 1.16 13.36 -1.58
N TYR A 62 2.10 14.30 -1.76
CA TYR A 62 2.74 14.54 -3.05
C TYR A 62 3.61 13.35 -3.49
N LEU A 63 3.40 12.85 -4.72
CA LEU A 63 4.21 11.78 -5.31
C LEU A 63 5.37 12.35 -6.15
N GLY A 64 5.08 13.33 -6.99
CA GLY A 64 6.04 13.88 -7.94
C GLY A 64 5.38 14.50 -9.17
N LEU A 65 6.20 15.11 -10.02
CA LEU A 65 5.78 15.53 -11.35
C LEU A 65 5.46 14.32 -12.22
N GLY A 66 4.43 14.49 -13.06
CA GLY A 66 3.98 13.48 -14.00
C GLY A 66 4.15 13.94 -15.45
N ALA A 67 3.77 13.06 -16.37
CA ALA A 67 3.80 13.32 -17.82
C ALA A 67 2.44 13.03 -18.49
N VAL A 68 1.36 12.90 -17.70
CA VAL A 68 0.02 12.63 -18.21
C VAL A 68 -0.53 13.90 -18.86
N HIS A 69 -1.03 13.77 -20.08
CA HIS A 69 -1.72 14.84 -20.81
C HIS A 69 -2.62 14.22 -21.88
N ASN A 70 -3.75 14.87 -22.19
CA ASN A 70 -4.65 14.44 -23.25
C ASN A 70 -5.26 15.67 -23.94
N PRO A 71 -4.62 16.18 -25.00
CA PRO A 71 -5.05 17.43 -25.64
C PRO A 71 -6.34 17.27 -26.47
N PHE A 72 -6.77 16.05 -26.79
CA PHE A 72 -7.94 15.82 -27.65
C PHE A 72 -9.25 15.88 -26.90
N PHE A 73 -9.28 15.36 -25.66
CA PHE A 73 -10.51 15.26 -24.87
C PHE A 73 -10.51 16.16 -23.63
N THR A 74 -9.40 16.85 -23.37
CA THR A 74 -9.25 17.73 -22.22
C THR A 74 -8.49 18.99 -22.60
N ARG A 75 -8.66 20.06 -21.82
CA ARG A 75 -7.89 21.31 -21.98
C ARG A 75 -6.43 21.19 -21.54
N PHE A 76 -6.05 20.07 -20.93
CA PHE A 76 -4.75 19.92 -20.26
C PHE A 76 -3.67 19.54 -21.26
N THR A 77 -3.08 20.56 -21.88
CA THR A 77 -1.95 20.43 -22.81
C THR A 77 -0.62 20.55 -22.07
N ARG A 78 0.42 19.87 -22.57
CA ARG A 78 1.78 19.97 -22.01
C ARG A 78 2.37 21.38 -22.14
N ALA A 79 1.90 22.17 -23.12
CA ALA A 79 2.36 23.54 -23.33
C ALA A 79 1.89 24.47 -22.21
N GLU A 80 0.64 24.33 -21.76
CA GLU A 80 -0.01 25.25 -20.84
C GLU A 80 -0.02 24.77 -19.39
N PHE A 81 0.06 23.46 -19.15
CA PHE A 81 -0.05 22.87 -17.82
C PHE A 81 1.17 22.02 -17.44
N ALA A 82 1.50 22.04 -16.15
CA ALA A 82 2.39 21.10 -15.50
C ALA A 82 1.54 20.01 -14.82
N ASN A 83 1.80 18.75 -15.15
CA ASN A 83 1.14 17.60 -14.55
C ASN A 83 1.91 17.10 -13.33
N PHE A 84 1.19 16.67 -12.30
CA PHE A 84 1.76 16.01 -11.14
C PHE A 84 0.79 14.99 -10.57
N ALA A 85 1.27 14.20 -9.62
CA ALA A 85 0.49 13.17 -8.96
C ALA A 85 0.54 13.31 -7.44
N ALA A 86 -0.56 12.91 -6.79
CA ALA A 86 -0.66 12.81 -5.35
C ALA A 86 -1.52 11.61 -4.94
N TRP A 87 -1.24 11.07 -3.76
CA TRP A 87 -2.13 10.15 -3.07
C TRP A 87 -3.14 10.95 -2.24
N ASP A 88 -4.30 10.36 -2.01
CA ASP A 88 -5.29 10.90 -1.08
C ASP A 88 -4.76 10.89 0.36
N ASN A 89 -5.47 11.57 1.26
CA ASN A 89 -5.19 11.55 2.68
C ASN A 89 -5.24 10.13 3.26
N ASP A 90 -6.36 9.44 3.02
CA ASP A 90 -6.67 8.18 3.71
C ASP A 90 -6.02 6.96 3.04
N GLN A 91 -5.24 7.18 1.98
CA GLN A 91 -4.55 6.12 1.25
C GLN A 91 -3.37 5.58 2.04
N GLN A 92 -3.43 4.30 2.36
CA GLN A 92 -2.38 3.60 3.07
C GLN A 92 -1.26 3.20 2.10
N ILE A 93 -0.41 4.16 1.72
CA ILE A 93 0.62 4.01 0.68
C ILE A 93 1.67 2.90 0.95
N TRP A 94 1.65 2.25 2.11
CA TRP A 94 2.44 1.03 2.37
C TRP A 94 1.78 -0.25 1.84
N LYS A 95 0.50 -0.21 1.46
CA LYS A 95 -0.17 -1.25 0.70
C LYS A 95 0.11 -1.02 -0.77
N GLN A 96 0.58 -2.06 -1.46
CA GLN A 96 0.97 -1.95 -2.87
C GLN A 96 -0.19 -1.45 -3.75
N LYS A 97 -1.41 -1.98 -3.54
CA LYS A 97 -2.60 -1.56 -4.28
C LYS A 97 -2.89 -0.06 -4.13
N ASP A 98 -2.70 0.50 -2.94
CA ASP A 98 -2.98 1.92 -2.68
C ASP A 98 -1.83 2.80 -3.18
N TYR A 99 -0.59 2.32 -3.07
CA TYR A 99 0.60 2.96 -3.62
C TYR A 99 0.50 3.15 -5.14
N ASP A 100 0.07 2.11 -5.85
CA ASP A 100 -0.06 2.13 -7.31
C ASP A 100 -1.27 2.98 -7.78
N ASN A 101 -2.19 3.30 -6.87
CA ASN A 101 -3.44 4.01 -7.17
C ASN A 101 -3.37 5.52 -6.85
N ALA A 102 -2.26 6.18 -7.22
CA ALA A 102 -2.12 7.63 -7.11
C ALA A 102 -3.05 8.38 -8.09
N CYS A 103 -3.51 9.57 -7.72
CA CYS A 103 -4.22 10.45 -8.64
C CYS A 103 -3.20 11.20 -9.51
N SER A 104 -3.06 10.78 -10.77
CA SER A 104 -2.12 11.35 -11.74
C SER A 104 -2.72 12.45 -12.63
N THR A 105 -3.97 12.84 -12.39
CA THR A 105 -4.75 13.77 -13.22
C THR A 105 -4.88 15.15 -12.57
N LEU A 106 -3.81 15.59 -11.89
CA LEU A 106 -3.68 16.92 -11.28
C LEU A 106 -2.82 17.83 -12.16
N PHE A 107 -3.27 19.07 -12.36
CA PHE A 107 -2.65 20.00 -13.30
C PHE A 107 -2.52 21.40 -12.72
N ALA A 108 -1.33 21.99 -12.80
CA ALA A 108 -1.08 23.39 -12.47
C ALA A 108 -0.86 24.20 -13.74
N GLU A 109 -1.50 25.37 -13.89
CA GLU A 109 -1.29 26.23 -15.06
C GLU A 109 0.10 26.89 -15.01
N LYS A 110 0.85 26.80 -16.11
CA LYS A 110 2.22 27.32 -16.18
C LYS A 110 2.33 28.84 -16.15
N LYS A 111 1.25 29.55 -16.46
CA LYS A 111 1.19 31.02 -16.35
C LYS A 111 1.20 31.48 -14.89
N ASN A 112 0.82 30.62 -13.95
CA ASN A 112 0.85 30.93 -12.52
C ASN A 112 2.22 30.59 -11.93
N ALA A 113 3.16 31.54 -12.03
CA ALA A 113 4.55 31.35 -11.57
C ALA A 113 4.63 30.97 -10.08
N LYS A 114 3.83 31.63 -9.21
CA LYS A 114 3.83 31.34 -7.76
C LYS A 114 3.43 29.90 -7.46
N LEU A 115 2.39 29.40 -8.13
CA LEU A 115 1.94 28.03 -7.98
C LEU A 115 2.99 27.03 -8.47
N LEU A 116 3.65 27.32 -9.59
CA LEU A 116 4.73 26.48 -10.11
C LEU A 116 5.93 26.43 -9.17
N ASP A 117 6.34 27.58 -8.62
CA ASP A 117 7.45 27.65 -7.66
C ASP A 117 7.13 26.79 -6.43
N SER A 118 5.92 26.90 -5.88
CA SER A 118 5.44 26.03 -4.80
C SER A 118 5.49 24.56 -5.22
N LEU A 119 4.94 24.20 -6.38
CA LEU A 119 4.91 22.82 -6.88
C LEU A 119 6.32 22.22 -7.07
N TYR A 120 7.27 22.99 -7.61
CA TYR A 120 8.65 22.52 -7.84
C TYR A 120 9.48 22.45 -6.55
N SER A 121 9.10 23.21 -5.52
CA SER A 121 9.72 23.11 -4.19
C SER A 121 9.28 21.89 -3.39
N LEU A 122 8.15 21.25 -3.78
CA LEU A 122 7.63 20.09 -3.08
C LEU A 122 8.57 18.90 -3.17
N GLN A 123 8.68 18.19 -2.05
CA GLN A 123 9.43 16.95 -1.99
C GLN A 123 8.48 15.75 -1.98
N ARG A 124 8.90 14.62 -2.56
CA ARG A 124 8.11 13.37 -2.51
C ARG A 124 7.72 13.03 -1.07
N TYR A 125 6.50 12.52 -0.90
CA TYR A 125 5.81 12.21 0.36
C TYR A 125 5.45 13.39 1.26
N GLN A 126 5.64 14.62 0.79
CA GLN A 126 5.23 15.81 1.53
C GLN A 126 3.70 15.95 1.52
N ARG A 127 3.16 16.32 2.68
CA ARG A 127 1.73 16.57 2.87
C ARG A 127 1.37 17.94 2.32
N ILE A 128 0.34 17.97 1.49
CA ILE A 128 -0.11 19.19 0.83
C ILE A 128 -1.63 19.32 0.92
N MET A 129 -2.09 20.56 1.08
CA MET A 129 -3.47 20.97 0.88
C MET A 129 -3.56 21.60 -0.50
N MET A 130 -4.56 21.17 -1.27
CA MET A 130 -4.76 21.61 -2.65
C MET A 130 -6.15 22.20 -2.78
N THR A 131 -6.23 23.33 -3.49
CA THR A 131 -7.50 23.90 -3.97
C THR A 131 -7.48 23.87 -5.48
N GLY A 132 -8.57 23.37 -6.07
CA GLY A 132 -8.69 23.27 -7.51
C GLY A 132 -10.13 23.06 -7.96
N VAL A 133 -10.30 22.92 -9.27
CA VAL A 133 -11.60 22.73 -9.91
C VAL A 133 -11.54 21.51 -10.82
N VAL A 134 -12.53 20.63 -10.71
CA VAL A 134 -12.63 19.46 -11.58
C VAL A 134 -13.16 19.91 -12.94
N ARG A 135 -12.28 20.06 -13.93
CA ARG A 135 -12.67 20.57 -15.25
C ARG A 135 -13.34 19.52 -16.12
N ASN A 136 -12.91 18.27 -15.97
CA ASN A 136 -13.43 17.17 -16.75
C ASN A 136 -13.45 15.86 -15.96
N ALA A 137 -14.24 14.92 -16.42
CA ALA A 137 -14.31 13.56 -15.90
C ALA A 137 -14.20 12.61 -17.10
N TRP A 138 -13.01 12.05 -17.32
CA TRP A 138 -12.67 11.27 -18.50
C TRP A 138 -12.16 9.89 -18.07
N GLN A 139 -12.67 8.83 -18.71
CA GLN A 139 -12.36 7.43 -18.36
C GLN A 139 -12.61 7.08 -16.88
N GLY A 140 -13.54 7.77 -16.23
CA GLY A 140 -13.85 7.55 -14.82
C GLY A 140 -12.91 8.25 -13.84
N ASP A 141 -11.94 9.05 -14.32
CA ASP A 141 -11.05 9.83 -13.47
C ASP A 141 -11.35 11.34 -13.52
N PRO A 142 -11.22 12.07 -12.40
CA PRO A 142 -11.35 13.51 -12.36
C PRO A 142 -10.08 14.18 -12.89
N TRP A 143 -10.22 15.11 -13.83
CA TRP A 143 -9.12 15.93 -14.31
C TRP A 143 -9.21 17.31 -13.66
N ILE A 144 -8.28 17.56 -12.74
CA ILE A 144 -8.39 18.64 -11.76
C ILE A 144 -7.35 19.72 -12.06
N GLU A 145 -7.83 20.94 -12.28
CA GLU A 145 -7.00 22.13 -12.40
C GLU A 145 -6.77 22.69 -10.99
N ILE A 146 -5.53 22.58 -10.52
CA ILE A 146 -5.07 23.06 -9.22
C ILE A 146 -4.68 24.52 -9.35
N THR A 147 -5.20 25.36 -8.47
CA THR A 147 -4.95 26.80 -8.44
C THR A 147 -4.12 27.24 -7.26
N GLN A 148 -4.12 26.45 -6.18
CA GLN A 148 -3.39 26.74 -4.95
C GLN A 148 -2.88 25.44 -4.33
N ILE A 149 -1.64 25.49 -3.85
CA ILE A 149 -0.97 24.41 -3.13
C ILE A 149 -0.37 25.02 -1.86
N GLU A 150 -0.68 24.43 -0.73
CA GLU A 150 -0.11 24.78 0.57
C GLU A 150 0.53 23.55 1.18
N THR A 151 1.72 23.70 1.75
CA THR A 151 2.36 22.63 2.50
C THR A 151 1.75 22.55 3.89
N VAL A 152 1.37 21.35 4.32
CA VAL A 152 0.92 21.13 5.70
C VAL A 152 2.15 20.91 6.57
N ASP A 153 2.22 21.56 7.73
CA ASP A 153 3.31 21.41 8.71
C ASP A 153 3.18 20.08 9.48
N GLU A 154 3.33 18.99 8.73
CA GLU A 154 3.33 17.63 9.24
C GLU A 154 4.63 16.91 8.85
N PRO A 155 5.13 16.00 9.71
CA PRO A 155 6.25 15.16 9.36
C PRO A 155 5.97 14.34 8.10
N ARG A 156 6.89 14.38 7.15
CA ARG A 156 6.84 13.55 5.95
C ARG A 156 7.17 12.08 6.27
N ILE A 157 6.44 11.17 5.62
CA ILE A 157 6.80 9.75 5.55
C ILE A 157 8.12 9.57 4.76
N THR A 158 9.13 8.99 5.40
CA THR A 158 10.40 8.67 4.74
C THR A 158 10.34 7.33 4.01
N SER A 159 11.18 7.13 3.00
CA SER A 159 11.30 5.83 2.30
C SER A 159 11.71 4.69 3.24
N ALA A 160 12.52 4.98 4.27
CA ALA A 160 12.91 3.99 5.28
C ALA A 160 11.70 3.55 6.10
N SER A 161 10.93 4.51 6.63
CA SER A 161 9.70 4.21 7.37
C SER A 161 8.70 3.46 6.49
N LEU A 162 8.49 3.90 5.24
CA LEU A 162 7.58 3.25 4.29
C LEU A 162 7.97 1.80 4.01
N THR A 163 9.28 1.51 3.91
CA THR A 163 9.80 0.15 3.71
C THR A 163 9.43 -0.76 4.88
N HIS A 164 9.60 -0.29 6.13
CA HIS A 164 9.22 -1.05 7.31
C HIS A 164 7.69 -1.26 7.40
N MET A 165 6.89 -0.23 7.09
CA MET A 165 5.43 -0.37 7.05
C MET A 165 4.98 -1.42 6.03
N HIS A 166 5.56 -1.38 4.83
CA HIS A 166 5.23 -2.33 3.76
C HIS A 166 5.59 -3.77 4.15
N ARG A 167 6.80 -3.98 4.69
CA ARG A 167 7.24 -5.30 5.19
C ARG A 167 6.35 -5.80 6.32
N GLY A 168 6.04 -4.94 7.29
CA GLY A 168 5.13 -5.28 8.39
C GLY A 168 3.75 -5.72 7.87
N TYR A 169 3.21 -5.00 6.88
CA TYR A 169 1.94 -5.34 6.24
C TYR A 169 2.00 -6.70 5.51
N GLN A 170 3.05 -6.97 4.73
CA GLN A 170 3.23 -8.29 4.10
C GLN A 170 3.34 -9.44 5.12
N LEU A 171 3.99 -9.19 6.26
CA LEU A 171 4.10 -10.17 7.34
C LEU A 171 2.74 -10.43 8.03
N VAL A 172 1.89 -9.42 8.14
CA VAL A 172 0.49 -9.57 8.59
C VAL A 172 -0.29 -10.47 7.63
N GLU A 173 -0.18 -10.25 6.31
CA GLU A 173 -0.85 -11.10 5.31
C GLU A 173 -0.37 -12.57 5.39
N GLN A 174 0.91 -12.78 5.73
CA GLN A 174 1.51 -14.09 5.96
C GLN A 174 1.24 -14.68 7.36
N ARG A 175 0.48 -13.97 8.22
CA ARG A 175 0.20 -14.35 9.61
C ARG A 175 1.45 -14.50 10.49
N LYS A 176 2.54 -13.82 10.16
CA LYS A 176 3.80 -13.77 10.93
C LYS A 176 3.75 -12.63 11.95
N TRP A 177 2.80 -12.71 12.88
CA TRP A 177 2.43 -11.63 13.81
C TRP A 177 3.59 -11.04 14.61
N ALA A 178 4.49 -11.88 15.13
CA ALA A 178 5.62 -11.43 15.93
C ALA A 178 6.63 -10.61 15.10
N GLN A 179 6.93 -11.04 13.87
CA GLN A 179 7.84 -10.32 12.98
C GLN A 179 7.19 -9.02 12.48
N ALA A 180 5.91 -9.06 12.15
CA ALA A 180 5.15 -7.87 11.76
C ALA A 180 5.19 -6.78 12.86
N ALA A 181 4.99 -7.17 14.12
CA ALA A 181 5.05 -6.23 15.24
C ALA A 181 6.43 -5.55 15.39
N ILE A 182 7.53 -6.27 15.10
CA ILE A 182 8.87 -5.69 15.10
C ILE A 182 8.99 -4.64 14.00
N GLU A 183 8.58 -4.96 12.78
CA GLU A 183 8.64 -4.03 11.64
C GLU A 183 7.79 -2.76 11.88
N PHE A 184 6.58 -2.91 12.43
CA PHE A 184 5.75 -1.74 12.75
C PHE A 184 6.32 -0.88 13.87
N ASN A 185 6.99 -1.47 14.87
CA ASN A 185 7.71 -0.71 15.89
C ASN A 185 8.88 0.08 15.29
N LEU A 186 9.63 -0.51 14.35
CA LEU A 186 10.69 0.18 13.62
C LEU A 186 10.15 1.31 12.75
N ALA A 187 8.97 1.11 12.15
CA ALA A 187 8.29 2.13 11.36
C ALA A 187 7.77 3.31 12.21
N SER A 188 7.35 3.04 13.46
CA SER A 188 6.72 3.99 14.41
C SER A 188 7.69 5.04 15.01
N SER A 189 8.50 5.63 14.14
CA SER A 189 9.32 6.80 14.43
C SER A 189 8.45 8.04 14.75
N LYS A 190 9.01 9.00 15.48
CA LYS A 190 8.34 10.30 15.76
C LYS A 190 8.04 11.11 14.49
N THR A 191 8.58 10.73 13.33
CA THR A 191 8.49 11.45 12.06
C THR A 191 7.37 10.97 11.15
N LEU A 192 6.35 10.28 11.68
CA LEU A 192 5.16 9.91 10.91
C LEU A 192 4.06 10.97 11.02
N THR A 193 3.25 11.08 9.96
CA THR A 193 1.98 11.80 9.99
C THR A 193 1.06 11.21 11.06
N THR A 194 0.13 12.02 11.58
CA THR A 194 -0.83 11.62 12.62
C THR A 194 -1.58 10.36 12.21
N GLU A 195 -2.05 10.32 10.98
CA GLU A 195 -2.80 9.19 10.44
C GLU A 195 -1.93 7.94 10.25
N ALA A 196 -0.74 8.05 9.65
CA ALA A 196 0.14 6.89 9.50
C ALA A 196 0.51 6.30 10.88
N ARG A 197 0.74 7.17 11.87
CA ARG A 197 1.00 6.75 13.25
C ARG A 197 -0.19 6.01 13.87
N GLY A 198 -1.40 6.52 13.66
CA GLY A 198 -2.62 5.83 14.11
C GLY A 198 -2.76 4.44 13.51
N TRP A 199 -2.50 4.28 12.21
CA TRP A 199 -2.49 2.97 11.57
C TRP A 199 -1.38 2.06 12.09
N MET A 200 -0.18 2.58 12.38
CA MET A 200 0.89 1.78 12.99
C MET A 200 0.48 1.24 14.36
N HIS A 201 -0.13 2.07 15.20
CA HIS A 201 -0.71 1.63 16.47
C HIS A 201 -1.82 0.59 16.25
N GLY A 202 -2.69 0.79 15.26
CA GLY A 202 -3.74 -0.15 14.89
C GLY A 202 -3.19 -1.54 14.53
N TYR A 203 -2.18 -1.59 13.65
CA TYR A 203 -1.53 -2.83 13.25
C TYR A 203 -0.74 -3.49 14.36
N LEU A 204 -0.07 -2.72 15.22
CA LEU A 204 0.55 -3.24 16.44
C LEU A 204 -0.49 -3.88 17.36
N GLY A 205 -1.61 -3.20 17.59
CA GLY A 205 -2.75 -3.71 18.35
C GLY A 205 -3.28 -5.03 17.79
N LEU A 206 -3.51 -5.10 16.47
CA LEU A 206 -3.88 -6.32 15.76
C LEU A 206 -2.86 -7.44 16.00
N CYS A 207 -1.56 -7.17 15.85
CA CYS A 207 -0.52 -8.18 16.07
C CYS A 207 -0.51 -8.68 17.52
N GLN A 208 -0.62 -7.80 18.52
CA GLN A 208 -0.68 -8.19 19.93
C GLN A 208 -1.93 -9.01 20.24
N MET A 209 -3.08 -8.65 19.66
CA MET A 209 -4.32 -9.41 19.77
C MET A 209 -4.12 -10.84 19.26
N ARG A 210 -3.57 -11.01 18.04
CA ARG A 210 -3.32 -12.33 17.44
C ARG A 210 -2.31 -13.17 18.21
N LEU A 211 -1.37 -12.53 18.91
CA LEU A 211 -0.39 -13.18 19.79
C LEU A 211 -0.96 -13.58 21.17
N GLY A 212 -2.21 -13.24 21.48
CA GLY A 212 -2.83 -13.51 22.79
C GLY A 212 -2.36 -12.58 23.90
N ARG A 213 -2.07 -11.32 23.56
CA ARG A 213 -1.67 -10.26 24.51
C ARG A 213 -2.72 -9.14 24.52
N PRO A 214 -3.91 -9.39 25.08
CA PRO A 214 -5.06 -8.48 24.95
C PRO A 214 -4.82 -7.11 25.60
N ASP A 215 -4.15 -7.04 26.75
CA ASP A 215 -3.91 -5.75 27.43
C ASP A 215 -3.01 -4.82 26.60
N SER A 216 -1.96 -5.39 25.99
CA SER A 216 -1.10 -4.67 25.06
C SER A 216 -1.85 -4.27 23.79
N ALA A 217 -2.75 -5.13 23.30
CA ALA A 217 -3.58 -4.84 22.15
C ALA A 217 -4.50 -3.64 22.40
N LEU A 218 -5.23 -3.64 23.53
CA LEU A 218 -6.11 -2.54 23.94
C LEU A 218 -5.36 -1.21 24.01
N THR A 219 -4.20 -1.21 24.68
CA THR A 219 -3.37 0.00 24.80
C THR A 219 -3.02 0.60 23.43
N GLN A 220 -2.62 -0.25 22.48
CA GLN A 220 -2.24 0.22 21.13
C GLN A 220 -3.48 0.63 20.31
N LEU A 221 -4.59 -0.11 20.41
CA LEU A 221 -5.81 0.20 19.67
C LEU A 221 -6.49 1.48 20.19
N ASP A 222 -6.47 1.74 21.49
CA ASP A 222 -7.00 3.00 22.06
C ASP A 222 -6.13 4.20 21.62
N ALA A 223 -4.81 4.02 21.55
CA ALA A 223 -3.91 5.03 20.97
C ALA A 223 -4.22 5.28 19.48
N ALA A 224 -4.49 4.22 18.70
CA ALA A 224 -4.91 4.32 17.32
C ALA A 224 -6.23 5.09 17.18
N LYS A 225 -7.24 4.77 18.01
CA LYS A 225 -8.56 5.43 18.00
C LYS A 225 -8.48 6.91 18.35
N THR A 226 -7.53 7.29 19.22
CA THR A 226 -7.28 8.70 19.55
C THR A 226 -6.75 9.48 18.34
N LEU A 227 -5.92 8.84 17.51
CA LEU A 227 -5.30 9.46 16.33
C LEU A 227 -6.20 9.43 15.09
N ILE A 228 -7.02 8.38 14.94
CA ILE A 228 -7.93 8.18 13.80
C ILE A 228 -9.33 7.81 14.34
N PRO A 229 -10.08 8.80 14.86
CA PRO A 229 -11.36 8.55 15.49
C PRO A 229 -12.44 8.02 14.54
N THR A 230 -12.27 8.18 13.23
CA THR A 230 -13.27 7.83 12.20
C THR A 230 -13.09 6.43 11.62
N SER A 231 -12.09 5.65 12.06
CA SER A 231 -11.81 4.34 11.46
C SER A 231 -12.68 3.21 12.03
N ASP A 232 -13.64 2.73 11.23
CA ASP A 232 -14.49 1.57 11.57
C ASP A 232 -13.68 0.29 11.82
N VAL A 233 -12.56 0.11 11.11
CA VAL A 233 -11.69 -1.07 11.24
C VAL A 233 -11.06 -1.13 12.63
N ILE A 234 -10.63 0.01 13.17
CA ILE A 234 -10.08 0.09 14.53
C ILE A 234 -11.15 -0.19 15.57
N ASP A 235 -12.38 0.29 15.34
CA ASP A 235 -13.52 0.02 16.23
C ASP A 235 -13.90 -1.46 16.24
N GLU A 236 -13.88 -2.13 15.09
CA GLU A 236 -14.10 -3.58 14.99
C GLU A 236 -13.05 -4.35 15.80
N TRP A 237 -11.76 -4.00 15.65
CA TRP A 237 -10.69 -4.65 16.41
C TRP A 237 -10.81 -4.38 17.91
N LEU A 238 -11.15 -3.16 18.32
CA LEU A 238 -11.40 -2.83 19.73
C LEU A 238 -12.56 -3.63 20.30
N ALA A 239 -13.67 -3.73 19.56
CA ALA A 239 -14.83 -4.51 19.96
C ALA A 239 -14.47 -5.99 20.10
N GLN A 240 -13.70 -6.55 19.16
CA GLN A 240 -13.25 -7.93 19.21
C GLN A 240 -12.40 -8.22 20.46
N VAL A 241 -11.40 -7.38 20.76
CA VAL A 241 -10.53 -7.58 21.94
C VAL A 241 -11.32 -7.46 23.25
N ARG A 242 -12.30 -6.55 23.32
CA ARG A 242 -13.09 -6.31 24.55
C ARG A 242 -14.11 -7.41 24.82
N VAL A 243 -14.74 -7.96 23.79
CA VAL A 243 -15.81 -8.95 23.96
C VAL A 243 -15.24 -10.36 24.15
N ASP A 244 -14.30 -10.76 23.30
CA ASP A 244 -13.73 -12.11 23.33
C ASP A 244 -12.28 -12.10 22.82
N PRO A 245 -11.30 -11.80 23.69
CA PRO A 245 -9.90 -11.77 23.30
C PRO A 245 -9.36 -13.15 22.92
N GLY A 246 -10.00 -14.24 23.38
CA GLY A 246 -9.55 -15.62 23.15
C GLY A 246 -9.79 -16.08 21.71
N SER A 247 -10.95 -15.75 21.13
CA SER A 247 -11.27 -16.12 19.73
C SER A 247 -10.39 -15.41 18.70
N ALA A 248 -9.77 -14.30 19.06
CA ALA A 248 -8.88 -13.58 18.16
C ALA A 248 -7.48 -14.21 18.05
N ILE A 249 -7.10 -15.11 18.97
CA ILE A 249 -5.76 -15.71 18.97
C ILE A 249 -5.57 -16.58 17.71
N ASP A 250 -4.52 -16.30 16.95
CA ASP A 250 -4.19 -17.13 15.79
C ASP A 250 -3.38 -18.37 16.23
N THR A 251 -4.08 -19.48 16.41
CA THR A 251 -3.49 -20.77 16.80
C THR A 251 -2.61 -21.36 15.70
N SER A 252 -2.76 -20.96 14.43
CA SER A 252 -1.92 -21.47 13.34
C SER A 252 -0.45 -21.06 13.49
N SER A 253 -0.19 -19.93 14.16
CA SER A 253 1.16 -19.47 14.47
C SER A 253 1.85 -20.26 15.59
N ARG A 254 1.09 -20.99 16.43
CA ARG A 254 1.62 -21.80 17.53
C ARG A 254 2.09 -23.18 17.09
N VAL A 255 1.61 -23.67 15.96
CA VAL A 255 2.07 -24.94 15.42
C VAL A 255 3.40 -24.68 14.71
N THR A 256 4.48 -24.67 15.48
CA THR A 256 5.82 -24.91 14.95
C THR A 256 5.85 -26.35 14.45
N SER A 257 5.29 -26.59 13.27
CA SER A 257 5.60 -27.80 12.53
C SER A 257 7.05 -27.67 12.10
N ILE A 258 7.96 -27.98 13.02
CA ILE A 258 9.35 -28.27 12.69
C ILE A 258 9.24 -29.33 11.61
N ARG A 259 9.67 -28.98 10.39
CA ARG A 259 9.66 -29.93 9.28
C ARG A 259 10.44 -31.14 9.75
N ARG A 260 9.98 -32.35 9.42
CA ARG A 260 10.60 -33.59 9.93
C ARG A 260 12.11 -33.66 9.66
N GLY A 261 12.60 -32.98 8.61
CA GLY A 261 14.02 -32.85 8.29
C GLY A 261 14.80 -31.76 9.03
N ASP A 262 14.12 -30.82 9.70
CA ASP A 262 14.71 -29.77 10.54
C ASP A 262 14.71 -30.16 12.03
N ARG A 263 14.10 -31.30 12.38
CA ARG A 263 14.25 -31.89 13.72
C ARG A 263 15.69 -32.37 13.86
N PRO A 264 16.36 -32.07 14.98
CA PRO A 264 17.69 -32.61 15.20
C PRO A 264 17.68 -34.13 15.12
N MET A 265 18.73 -34.71 14.53
CA MET A 265 18.83 -36.14 14.21
C MET A 265 18.46 -37.08 15.37
N TRP A 266 18.67 -36.67 16.62
CA TRP A 266 18.34 -37.48 17.80
C TRP A 266 16.83 -37.54 18.11
N GLU A 267 16.02 -36.54 17.72
CA GLU A 267 14.55 -36.59 17.82
C GLU A 267 13.91 -37.39 16.67
N ALA A 268 14.61 -37.52 15.54
CA ALA A 268 14.14 -38.31 14.40
C ALA A 268 14.22 -39.83 14.63
N VAL A 269 14.98 -40.28 15.64
CA VAL A 269 15.15 -41.70 15.99
C VAL A 269 14.05 -42.18 16.95
N GLU A 270 13.34 -41.27 17.62
CA GLU A 270 12.24 -41.59 18.53
C GLU A 270 10.87 -41.44 17.87
N GLU A 271 10.53 -42.24 16.85
CA GLU A 271 9.11 -42.49 16.54
C GLU A 271 8.80 -44.00 16.38
N ALA A 272 8.22 -44.48 17.49
CA ALA A 272 7.14 -45.46 17.65
C ALA A 272 7.47 -46.97 17.74
N PRO A 273 6.92 -47.66 18.77
CA PRO A 273 6.88 -49.12 18.82
C PRO A 273 6.16 -49.64 17.59
N LYS A 274 6.77 -50.61 16.93
CA LYS A 274 6.19 -51.34 15.81
C LYS A 274 4.80 -51.83 16.23
N ALA A 275 3.75 -51.30 15.62
CA ALA A 275 2.49 -52.01 15.48
C ALA A 275 2.76 -53.21 14.54
N GLN A 276 3.44 -54.21 15.07
CA GLN A 276 3.46 -55.57 14.54
C GLN A 276 2.28 -56.31 15.15
N ASP A 277 1.69 -57.17 14.31
CA ASP A 277 0.68 -58.18 14.63
C ASP A 277 -0.74 -57.70 14.92
N ASP A 278 -1.54 -57.67 13.86
CA ASP A 278 -2.48 -58.80 13.74
C ASP A 278 -2.72 -59.20 12.27
N MET A 279 -2.10 -60.34 11.92
CA MET A 279 -2.42 -61.19 10.77
C MET A 279 -3.82 -61.82 10.91
N LYS A 280 -4.43 -62.14 9.74
CA LYS A 280 -5.42 -63.22 9.42
C LYS A 280 -6.67 -62.62 8.76
N ARG A 281 -7.22 -63.07 7.62
CA ARG A 281 -7.08 -64.16 6.63
C ARG A 281 -7.82 -63.64 5.38
N GLY A 282 -7.32 -63.76 4.15
CA GLY A 282 -7.51 -64.95 3.31
C GLY A 282 -8.81 -64.88 2.49
N GLY A 283 -8.72 -64.71 1.17
CA GLY A 283 -9.90 -64.69 0.29
C GLY A 283 -9.60 -64.53 -1.20
N LEU A 284 -9.05 -65.58 -1.81
CA LEU A 284 -8.97 -65.77 -3.27
C LEU A 284 -10.34 -65.67 -3.96
N ARG A 285 -10.42 -65.06 -5.16
CA ARG A 285 -11.06 -65.67 -6.35
C ARG A 285 -10.91 -64.84 -7.65
N ASN A 286 -10.15 -65.43 -8.56
CA ASN A 286 -10.18 -65.47 -10.03
C ASN A 286 -11.37 -64.83 -10.81
N ARG A 287 -11.06 -64.17 -11.94
CA ARG A 287 -11.13 -64.65 -13.35
C ARG A 287 -11.80 -63.67 -14.35
N ALA A 288 -11.14 -63.58 -15.51
CA ALA A 288 -11.66 -63.48 -16.89
C ALA A 288 -11.81 -62.09 -17.56
N THR A 289 -10.89 -61.85 -18.51
CA THR A 289 -10.96 -61.07 -19.76
C THR A 289 -11.99 -61.65 -20.75
N PRO A 290 -12.49 -60.89 -21.76
CA PRO A 290 -11.81 -60.82 -23.08
C PRO A 290 -11.88 -59.44 -23.82
N ILE A 291 -10.79 -59.02 -24.49
CA ILE A 291 -10.54 -59.00 -25.97
C ILE A 291 -11.37 -57.96 -26.76
N GLY A 292 -10.65 -57.01 -27.38
CA GLY A 292 -11.13 -56.17 -28.48
C GLY A 292 -10.00 -55.27 -29.00
N ALA A 293 -9.65 -55.39 -30.28
CA ALA A 293 -8.36 -54.99 -30.84
C ALA A 293 -8.44 -53.85 -31.89
N THR A 294 -7.35 -53.06 -31.97
CA THR A 294 -6.69 -52.46 -33.17
C THR A 294 -7.37 -51.29 -33.97
N PRO A 295 -6.66 -50.54 -34.86
CA PRO A 295 -5.45 -49.70 -34.64
C PRO A 295 -5.40 -48.39 -35.48
N GLY A 296 -4.33 -47.59 -35.33
CA GLY A 296 -3.82 -46.60 -36.32
C GLY A 296 -3.65 -45.19 -35.75
N GLY A 297 -2.60 -44.41 -35.98
CA GLY A 297 -1.37 -44.55 -36.74
C GLY A 297 -0.76 -43.14 -36.98
N SER A 298 0.59 -43.06 -36.95
CA SER A 298 1.45 -41.99 -37.52
C SER A 298 1.44 -40.61 -36.83
N THR A 299 2.46 -39.72 -36.83
CA THR A 299 3.93 -39.66 -36.99
C THR A 299 4.27 -38.17 -36.88
N GLY A 300 5.48 -37.81 -36.41
CA GLY A 300 6.08 -36.47 -36.61
C GLY A 300 6.71 -35.89 -35.34
N THR A 301 8.00 -36.15 -35.07
CA THR A 301 9.20 -35.35 -35.42
C THR A 301 9.41 -34.04 -34.63
N THR A 302 10.54 -34.04 -33.93
CA THR A 302 11.30 -33.02 -33.17
C THR A 302 11.66 -31.74 -33.96
N PRO A 303 12.06 -30.62 -33.29
CA PRO A 303 13.45 -30.39 -32.80
C PRO A 303 13.48 -29.78 -31.37
N THR A 304 14.35 -30.20 -30.45
CA THR A 304 15.77 -29.82 -30.25
C THR A 304 16.05 -28.33 -30.39
N THR A 305 16.20 -27.63 -29.26
CA THR A 305 16.97 -26.38 -29.19
C THR A 305 17.91 -26.46 -27.99
N ASP A 306 19.17 -26.69 -28.34
CA ASP A 306 20.37 -26.36 -27.59
C ASP A 306 20.41 -24.84 -27.34
N ASN A 307 20.84 -24.43 -26.15
CA ASN A 307 21.58 -23.18 -25.96
C ASN A 307 22.26 -23.22 -24.60
N GLY A 308 23.51 -23.69 -24.62
CA GLY A 308 24.50 -23.28 -23.64
C GLY A 308 24.93 -21.85 -23.93
N THR A 309 25.04 -21.02 -22.90
CA THR A 309 25.99 -19.90 -22.91
C THR A 309 26.53 -19.72 -21.50
N SER A 310 27.81 -20.03 -21.40
CA SER A 310 28.77 -19.62 -20.39
C SER A 310 28.66 -18.14 -20.02
N ASN A 311 28.78 -17.82 -18.74
CA ASN A 311 29.51 -16.62 -18.33
C ASN A 311 30.30 -16.92 -17.05
N GLN A 312 31.60 -17.01 -17.25
CA GLN A 312 32.67 -17.01 -16.28
C GLN A 312 33.27 -15.59 -16.28
N GLU A 313 33.91 -15.19 -15.17
CA GLU A 313 34.68 -13.94 -14.98
C GLU A 313 33.83 -12.67 -14.75
N ASN A 314 34.03 -11.83 -13.73
CA ASN A 314 35.27 -11.42 -13.09
C ASN A 314 35.07 -11.16 -11.58
N ASN A 315 36.04 -11.65 -10.82
CA ASN A 315 36.31 -11.29 -9.44
C ASN A 315 37.69 -10.62 -9.49
N ASP A 316 37.80 -9.30 -9.33
CA ASP A 316 39.08 -8.69 -8.95
C ASP A 316 38.93 -7.28 -8.32
N SER A 317 39.31 -7.23 -7.04
CA SER A 317 40.19 -6.27 -6.37
C SER A 317 40.35 -4.83 -6.89
N SER A 318 40.06 -3.85 -6.03
CA SER A 318 40.99 -2.79 -5.55
C SER A 318 40.17 -1.74 -4.75
N LYS A 319 40.41 -1.48 -3.46
CA LYS A 319 41.53 -0.77 -2.80
C LYS A 319 41.56 0.73 -3.13
N THR A 320 41.63 1.53 -2.05
CA THR A 320 41.93 2.98 -1.95
C THR A 320 40.76 3.94 -2.26
N GLY A 321 40.51 5.02 -1.50
CA GLY A 321 41.27 5.61 -0.41
C GLY A 321 40.48 6.66 0.38
N ASN A 322 41.02 6.93 1.57
CA ASN A 322 40.80 8.12 2.38
C ASN A 322 40.86 9.41 1.54
N SER A 323 40.02 10.39 1.88
CA SER A 323 40.44 11.80 1.99
C SER A 323 39.45 12.60 2.83
N THR A 324 39.81 12.74 4.10
CA THR A 324 39.55 13.91 4.96
C THR A 324 40.13 15.17 4.34
N SER A 325 39.36 16.26 4.26
CA SER A 325 39.80 17.68 4.28
C SER A 325 38.53 18.52 4.48
N ASN A 326 38.23 19.01 5.69
CA ASN A 326 38.66 20.31 6.22
C ASN A 326 38.61 21.44 5.19
N GLU A 327 37.59 22.29 5.28
CA GLU A 327 37.81 23.74 5.11
C GLU A 327 36.79 24.56 5.90
N SER A 328 37.25 25.00 7.07
CA SER A 328 36.71 26.10 7.86
C SER A 328 37.07 27.43 7.21
N GLY A 329 36.08 28.22 6.80
CA GLY A 329 36.25 29.59 6.33
C GLY A 329 35.50 30.59 7.19
N GLN A 330 36.09 30.98 8.33
CA GLN A 330 35.77 32.22 9.05
C GLN A 330 36.70 33.35 8.57
N LYS A 331 36.11 34.46 8.08
CA LYS A 331 36.63 35.86 8.07
C LYS A 331 35.86 36.64 6.99
N LYS A 332 35.54 37.93 7.10
CA LYS A 332 35.85 38.99 8.07
C LYS A 332 34.87 40.14 7.76
N THR A 333 34.53 40.89 8.80
CA THR A 333 33.94 42.23 8.76
C THR A 333 34.78 43.24 7.97
N SER A 334 34.12 44.19 7.28
CA SER A 334 34.35 45.65 7.42
C SER A 334 33.63 46.47 6.32
N ASN A 335 32.90 47.49 6.79
CA ASN A 335 32.75 48.86 6.27
C ASN A 335 32.58 49.15 4.76
N GLU A 336 31.53 49.94 4.44
CA GLU A 336 31.73 51.33 4.01
C GLU A 336 30.43 52.15 4.09
N GLU A 337 30.46 53.21 4.90
CA GLU A 337 29.65 54.41 4.74
C GLU A 337 30.11 55.18 3.49
N SER A 338 29.18 55.82 2.79
CA SER A 338 29.29 57.17 2.18
C SER A 338 28.11 57.35 1.20
N SER A 339 27.07 58.09 1.58
CA SER A 339 26.92 59.55 1.44
C SER A 339 26.62 60.03 0.01
N SER A 340 25.46 60.69 -0.10
CA SER A 340 25.26 61.96 -0.80
C SER A 340 25.29 61.98 -2.34
N SER A 341 24.15 62.29 -2.97
CA SER A 341 23.88 63.62 -3.55
C SER A 341 22.76 63.60 -4.59
N LYS A 342 21.84 64.57 -4.40
CA LYS A 342 20.86 65.17 -5.34
C LYS A 342 19.57 64.43 -5.64
#